data_AF-A0A2V9PP98-F1
#
_entry.id   AF-A0A2V9PP98-F1
#
_cell.length_a   1.000
_cell.length_b   1.000
_cell.length_c   1.000
_cell.angle_alpha   90.00
_cell.angle_beta   90.00
_cell.angle_gamma   90.00
#
_symmetry.space_group_name_H-M   'P 1'
#
loop_
_entity.id
_entity.type
_entity.pdbx_description
1 polymer ?
#
loop_
_entity_poly.entity_id
_entity_poly.type
_entity_poly.pdbx_seq_one_letter_code
_entity_poly.pdbx_strand_id
1 'polypeptide(L)'
;MPYPPGLYGYLTDKGTLFYNGKIPNETFLGKAPFKGGAALEADWNGKVLWEVRHPNHHHDGRLLKNRNVLLLCATELSNDVARKVQGGRPGTEEKGKIWADYLVEMTKDGRSVWEWRSWEHLDPAKDIITAVQDERSEWTHGNAVMELPDGNLLVSFRDISTIIKIERRTGQILWKMGAPPLSGQHAPTPLPNDNILIFDNGPHR
;
A
#
# COMPACT_ATOMS: atom_id res chain seq x y z
N MET A 1 0.21 18.02 14.76
CA MET A 1 0.93 17.39 13.62
C MET A 1 0.98 18.36 12.45
N PRO A 2 2.04 18.37 11.63
CA PRO A 2 2.22 19.36 10.56
C PRO A 2 1.35 19.14 9.32
N TYR A 3 0.75 17.95 9.15
CA TYR A 3 -0.09 17.60 8.01
C TYR A 3 -1.48 17.15 8.47
N PRO A 4 -2.50 17.21 7.60
CA PRO A 4 -3.72 16.44 7.78
C PRO A 4 -3.44 14.93 7.83
N PRO A 5 -4.25 14.11 8.55
CA PRO A 5 -4.04 12.67 8.65
C PRO A 5 -4.11 11.94 7.31
N GLY A 6 -3.02 11.27 6.95
CA GLY A 6 -3.02 10.14 6.03
C GLY A 6 -3.58 8.91 6.74
N LEU A 7 -4.10 7.94 5.99
CA LEU A 7 -4.96 6.86 6.50
C LEU A 7 -4.31 5.86 7.49
N TYR A 8 -3.10 6.13 8.00
CA TYR A 8 -2.42 5.25 8.94
C TYR A 8 -1.52 5.97 9.95
N GLY A 9 -1.43 5.39 11.15
CA GLY A 9 -0.55 5.83 12.23
C GLY A 9 -0.61 4.86 13.41
N TYR A 10 0.46 4.79 14.21
CA TYR A 10 0.55 3.89 15.37
C TYR A 10 1.59 4.37 16.37
N LEU A 11 1.46 3.91 17.61
CA LEU A 11 2.49 4.14 18.63
C LEU A 11 3.65 3.15 18.42
N THR A 12 4.87 3.66 18.37
CA THR A 12 6.08 2.83 18.33
C THR A 12 6.42 2.29 19.72
N ASP A 13 7.28 1.28 19.79
CA ASP A 13 7.79 0.73 21.06
C ASP A 13 8.53 1.77 21.93
N LYS A 14 8.93 2.92 21.35
CA LYS A 14 9.54 4.03 22.09
C LYS A 14 8.51 4.96 22.73
N GLY A 15 7.22 4.67 22.56
CA GLY A 15 6.14 5.56 22.98
C GLY A 15 6.07 6.83 22.15
N THR A 16 6.46 6.81 20.88
CA THR A 16 6.31 7.93 19.93
C THR A 16 5.23 7.60 18.90
N LEU A 17 4.73 8.60 18.19
CA LEU A 17 3.73 8.41 17.15
C LEU A 17 4.40 8.30 15.78
N PHE A 18 4.27 7.16 15.11
CA PHE A 18 4.43 7.08 13.66
C PHE A 18 3.15 7.59 12.99
N TYR A 19 3.30 8.43 11.98
CA TYR A 19 2.18 9.14 11.36
C TYR A 19 2.36 9.31 9.86
N ASN A 20 1.33 8.93 9.09
CA ASN A 20 1.24 9.31 7.69
C ASN A 20 0.54 10.67 7.57
N GLY A 21 1.13 11.57 6.79
CA GLY A 21 0.59 12.90 6.52
C GLY A 21 0.20 13.07 5.05
N LYS A 22 -0.89 13.79 4.79
CA LYS A 22 -1.33 14.12 3.43
C LYS A 22 -0.47 15.24 2.86
N ILE A 23 0.19 14.98 1.73
CA ILE A 23 0.79 16.01 0.88
C ILE A 23 0.06 15.97 -0.47
N PRO A 24 -1.01 16.77 -0.65
CA PRO A 24 -1.74 16.84 -1.91
C PRO A 24 -0.85 17.27 -3.07
N ASN A 25 -1.20 16.81 -4.26
CA ASN A 25 -0.60 17.27 -5.51
C ASN A 25 -1.63 17.14 -6.66
N GLU A 26 -1.24 17.54 -7.87
CA GLU A 26 -2.19 17.64 -8.99
C GLU A 26 -2.56 16.30 -9.64
N THR A 27 -1.86 15.22 -9.29
CA THR A 27 -2.15 13.87 -9.80
C THR A 27 -3.48 13.34 -9.24
N PHE A 28 -4.01 12.30 -9.88
CA PHE A 28 -5.16 11.55 -9.38
C PHE A 28 -4.97 11.11 -7.92
N LEU A 29 -3.82 10.49 -7.63
CA LEU A 29 -3.46 10.08 -6.27
C LEU A 29 -3.42 11.28 -5.31
N GLY A 30 -2.86 12.41 -5.74
CA GLY A 30 -2.74 13.64 -4.95
C GLY A 30 -4.07 14.24 -4.48
N LYS A 31 -5.18 13.90 -5.15
CA LYS A 31 -6.54 14.38 -4.84
C LYS A 31 -7.38 13.32 -4.12
N ALA A 32 -6.88 12.08 -4.05
CA ALA A 32 -7.60 10.96 -3.48
C ALA A 32 -7.80 11.10 -1.95
N PRO A 33 -8.92 10.59 -1.39
CA PRO A 33 -9.15 10.62 0.06
C PRO A 33 -8.12 9.79 0.82
N PHE A 34 -7.50 8.82 0.15
CA PHE A 34 -6.45 7.93 0.66
C PHE A 34 -5.03 8.43 0.41
N LYS A 35 -4.86 9.67 -0.06
CA LYS A 35 -3.55 10.27 -0.26
C LYS A 35 -2.74 10.27 1.04
N GLY A 36 -1.49 9.86 0.93
CA GLY A 36 -0.42 10.04 1.91
C GLY A 36 0.54 11.11 1.43
N GLY A 37 1.84 10.88 1.55
CA GLY A 37 2.85 11.78 0.98
C GLY A 37 3.97 12.11 1.94
N ALA A 38 3.68 12.10 3.24
CA ALA A 38 4.67 12.13 4.31
C ALA A 38 4.52 10.89 5.20
N ALA A 39 5.66 10.37 5.67
CA ALA A 39 5.72 9.47 6.82
C ALA A 39 6.72 10.04 7.82
N LEU A 40 6.32 10.14 9.07
CA LEU A 40 7.12 10.80 10.10
C LEU A 40 6.93 10.17 11.48
N GLU A 41 7.87 10.42 12.38
CA GLU A 41 7.73 10.07 13.81
C GLU A 41 7.72 11.36 14.63
N ALA A 42 6.79 11.47 15.57
CA ALA A 42 6.69 12.61 16.48
C ALA A 42 6.62 12.17 17.94
N ASP A 43 7.13 13.00 18.84
CA ASP A 43 6.96 12.81 20.29
C ASP A 43 5.58 13.29 20.79
N TRP A 44 5.32 13.10 22.08
CA TRP A 44 4.07 13.52 22.73
C TRP A 44 3.79 15.03 22.69
N ASN A 45 4.83 15.85 22.47
CA ASN A 45 4.69 17.30 22.34
C ASN A 45 4.47 17.71 20.86
N GLY A 46 4.37 16.74 19.95
CA GLY A 46 4.23 16.97 18.52
C GLY A 46 5.52 17.40 17.83
N LYS A 47 6.68 17.28 18.47
CA LYS A 47 7.97 17.54 17.83
C LYS A 47 8.26 16.40 16.85
N VAL A 48 8.44 16.75 15.58
CA VAL A 48 8.88 15.80 14.54
C VAL A 48 10.33 15.40 14.80
N LEU A 49 10.57 14.10 14.95
CA LEU A 49 11.88 13.52 15.20
C LEU A 49 12.63 13.21 13.89
N TRP A 50 11.89 12.79 12.86
CA TRP A 50 12.33 12.63 11.48
C TRP A 50 11.12 12.56 10.55
N GLU A 51 11.34 12.79 9.26
CA GLU A 51 10.30 12.78 8.23
C GLU A 51 10.90 12.33 6.90
N VAL A 52 10.14 11.55 6.14
CA VAL A 52 10.38 11.30 4.71
C VAL A 52 9.16 11.72 3.91
N ARG A 53 9.38 12.18 2.68
CA ARG A 53 8.33 12.57 1.74
C ARG A 53 8.45 11.77 0.46
N HIS A 54 7.32 11.32 -0.06
CA HIS A 54 7.26 10.69 -1.37
C HIS A 54 5.94 11.06 -2.07
N PRO A 55 5.97 11.72 -3.25
CA PRO A 55 4.76 12.23 -3.91
C PRO A 55 3.77 11.12 -4.31
N ASN A 56 4.27 9.89 -4.47
CA ASN A 56 3.46 8.72 -4.81
C ASN A 56 2.97 7.92 -3.59
N HIS A 57 3.34 8.31 -2.36
CA HIS A 57 2.93 7.60 -1.14
C HIS A 57 1.44 7.80 -0.86
N HIS A 58 0.77 6.72 -0.51
CA HIS A 58 -0.64 6.68 -0.14
C HIS A 58 -0.89 5.66 0.99
N HIS A 59 -2.15 5.47 1.38
CA HIS A 59 -2.65 4.52 2.39
C HIS A 59 -1.74 4.27 3.61
N ASP A 60 -0.73 3.40 3.47
CA ASP A 60 0.07 2.86 4.56
C ASP A 60 1.57 3.17 4.41
N GLY A 61 2.26 3.19 5.54
CA GLY A 61 3.69 3.38 5.67
C GLY A 61 4.15 2.75 6.97
N ARG A 62 5.35 2.18 6.99
CA ARG A 62 5.89 1.45 8.15
C ARG A 62 7.32 1.83 8.43
N LEU A 63 7.61 2.05 9.71
CA LEU A 63 8.98 2.02 10.20
C LEU A 63 9.41 0.56 10.37
N LEU A 64 10.39 0.13 9.59
CA LEU A 64 10.94 -1.21 9.62
C LEU A 64 11.90 -1.41 10.81
N LYS A 65 12.20 -2.68 11.14
CA LYS A 65 13.16 -3.07 12.18
C LYS A 65 14.56 -2.51 11.93
N ASN A 66 14.97 -2.43 10.66
CA ASN A 66 16.25 -1.82 10.25
C ASN A 66 16.26 -0.27 10.33
N ARG A 67 15.15 0.34 10.78
CA ARG A 67 14.95 1.79 10.93
C ARG A 67 14.76 2.56 9.61
N ASN A 68 14.66 1.88 8.48
CA ASN A 68 14.16 2.48 7.24
C ASN A 68 12.63 2.58 7.27
N VAL A 69 12.08 3.30 6.32
CA VAL A 69 10.65 3.55 6.16
C VAL A 69 10.19 2.89 4.87
N LEU A 70 9.27 1.94 4.97
CA LEU A 70 8.61 1.34 3.83
C LEU A 70 7.32 2.11 3.53
N LEU A 71 7.15 2.55 2.29
CA LEU A 71 5.98 3.29 1.84
C LEU A 71 5.22 2.48 0.79
N LEU A 72 3.90 2.45 0.94
CA LEU A 72 3.00 1.96 -0.10
C LEU A 72 2.69 3.10 -1.06
N CYS A 73 3.07 2.93 -2.31
CA CYS A 73 3.00 3.96 -3.34
C CYS A 73 2.20 3.48 -4.54
N ALA A 74 1.73 4.41 -5.37
CA ALA A 74 1.07 4.08 -6.63
C ALA A 74 1.61 4.95 -7.77
N THR A 75 1.69 4.38 -8.97
CA THR A 75 2.12 5.10 -10.17
C THR A 75 1.34 4.65 -11.40
N GLU A 76 1.37 5.47 -12.45
CA GLU A 76 0.76 5.15 -13.74
C GLU A 76 1.44 3.93 -14.37
N LEU A 77 0.64 2.95 -14.80
CA LEU A 77 1.11 1.81 -15.57
C LEU A 77 1.46 2.22 -17.00
N SER A 78 2.47 1.56 -17.57
CA SER A 78 2.68 1.62 -19.01
C SER A 78 1.45 1.08 -19.77
N ASN A 79 1.22 1.58 -20.98
CA ASN A 79 0.10 1.15 -21.82
C ASN A 79 0.10 -0.37 -22.06
N ASP A 80 1.28 -1.00 -22.13
CA ASP A 80 1.45 -2.44 -22.36
C ASP A 80 0.99 -3.30 -21.18
N VAL A 81 1.14 -2.81 -19.95
CA VAL A 81 0.61 -3.48 -18.76
C VAL A 81 -0.86 -3.13 -18.58
N ALA A 82 -1.23 -1.85 -18.69
CA ALA A 82 -2.60 -1.38 -18.50
C ALA A 82 -3.61 -2.10 -19.40
N ARG A 83 -3.27 -2.37 -20.66
CA ARG A 83 -4.15 -3.11 -21.60
C ARG A 83 -4.45 -4.55 -21.20
N LYS A 84 -3.65 -5.14 -20.28
CA LYS A 84 -3.85 -6.50 -19.77
C LYS A 84 -4.79 -6.54 -18.58
N VAL A 85 -5.00 -5.41 -17.88
CA VAL A 85 -5.84 -5.33 -16.68
C VAL A 85 -7.29 -5.69 -17.01
N GLN A 86 -7.81 -6.71 -16.33
CA GLN A 86 -9.19 -7.18 -16.43
C GLN A 86 -10.02 -6.78 -15.20
N GLY A 87 -11.35 -6.82 -15.34
CA GLY A 87 -12.28 -6.47 -14.28
C GLY A 87 -12.50 -4.95 -14.14
N GLY A 88 -13.30 -4.55 -13.16
CA GLY A 88 -13.72 -3.17 -12.97
C GLY A 88 -14.59 -2.64 -14.12
N ARG A 89 -15.08 -1.41 -13.98
CA ARG A 89 -15.98 -0.77 -14.96
C ARG A 89 -15.19 -0.09 -16.08
N PRO A 90 -15.27 -0.55 -17.35
CA PRO A 90 -14.58 0.12 -18.46
C PRO A 90 -15.00 1.59 -18.62
N GLY A 91 -14.05 2.46 -19.00
CA GLY A 91 -14.29 3.88 -19.20
C GLY A 91 -14.19 4.73 -17.92
N THR A 92 -13.79 4.12 -16.80
CA THR A 92 -13.54 4.82 -15.52
C THR A 92 -12.05 5.00 -15.22
N GLU A 93 -11.18 4.71 -16.17
CA GLU A 93 -9.75 4.99 -16.06
C GLU A 93 -9.51 6.50 -15.95
N GLU A 94 -8.56 6.92 -15.09
CA GLU A 94 -8.16 8.32 -14.96
C GLU A 94 -7.55 8.81 -16.29
N LYS A 95 -8.31 9.58 -17.07
CA LYS A 95 -7.89 10.09 -18.38
C LYS A 95 -7.33 8.99 -19.30
N GLY A 96 -7.93 7.80 -19.22
CA GLY A 96 -7.49 6.62 -19.99
C GLY A 96 -6.24 5.92 -19.45
N LYS A 97 -5.81 6.25 -18.22
CA LYS A 97 -4.65 5.67 -17.54
C LYS A 97 -5.08 4.84 -16.33
N ILE A 98 -4.34 3.78 -16.06
CA ILE A 98 -4.53 2.89 -14.92
C ILE A 98 -3.29 2.99 -14.04
N TRP A 99 -3.49 3.08 -12.74
CA TRP A 99 -2.43 3.13 -11.74
C TRP A 99 -2.27 1.77 -11.05
N ALA A 100 -1.09 1.49 -10.52
CA ALA A 100 -0.84 0.29 -9.73
C ALA A 100 0.16 0.54 -8.62
N ASP A 101 0.14 -0.34 -7.62
CA ASP A 101 0.94 -0.20 -6.43
C ASP A 101 2.37 -0.67 -6.60
N TYR A 102 3.25 -0.01 -5.88
CA TYR A 102 4.61 -0.45 -5.65
C TYR A 102 4.99 -0.10 -4.22
N LEU A 103 5.99 -0.81 -3.69
CA LEU A 103 6.58 -0.54 -2.40
C LEU A 103 7.92 0.13 -2.61
N VAL A 104 8.23 1.16 -1.82
CA VAL A 104 9.57 1.76 -1.77
C VAL A 104 10.06 1.79 -0.34
N GLU A 105 11.26 1.28 -0.12
CA GLU A 105 11.96 1.43 1.14
C GLU A 105 12.89 2.63 1.05
N MET A 106 12.74 3.56 1.98
CA MET A 106 13.53 4.78 2.07
C MET A 106 14.28 4.82 3.39
N THR A 107 15.53 5.25 3.33
CA THR A 107 16.25 5.69 4.53
C THR A 107 15.66 7.01 5.03
N LYS A 108 15.88 7.35 6.31
CA LYS A 108 15.32 8.58 6.92
C LYS A 108 15.92 9.88 6.38
N ASP A 109 17.06 9.82 5.70
CA ASP A 109 17.65 10.92 4.92
C ASP A 109 17.06 11.03 3.50
N GLY A 110 16.07 10.19 3.15
CA GLY A 110 15.28 10.33 1.93
C GLY A 110 15.80 9.57 0.72
N ARG A 111 16.76 8.64 0.88
CA ARG A 111 17.24 7.81 -0.23
C ARG A 111 16.42 6.53 -0.36
N SER A 112 15.96 6.22 -1.55
CA SER A 112 15.36 4.92 -1.86
C SER A 112 16.46 3.85 -1.92
N VAL A 113 16.24 2.72 -1.23
CA VAL A 113 17.22 1.62 -1.12
C VAL A 113 16.68 0.28 -1.58
N TRP A 114 15.36 0.16 -1.76
CA TRP A 114 14.71 -1.04 -2.28
C TRP A 114 13.35 -0.67 -2.88
N GLU A 115 12.92 -1.41 -3.90
CA GLU A 115 11.63 -1.23 -4.56
C GLU A 115 11.05 -2.58 -4.96
N TRP A 116 9.72 -2.69 -4.94
CA TRP A 116 8.97 -3.84 -5.46
C TRP A 116 7.72 -3.37 -6.16
N ARG A 117 7.45 -3.86 -7.37
CA ARG A 117 6.38 -3.36 -8.23
C ARG A 117 5.35 -4.45 -8.48
N SER A 118 4.09 -4.18 -8.18
CA SER A 118 3.03 -5.19 -8.33
C SER A 118 2.97 -5.80 -9.73
N TRP A 119 3.15 -4.99 -10.78
CA TRP A 119 3.10 -5.43 -12.18
C TRP A 119 4.29 -6.27 -12.65
N GLU A 120 5.34 -6.42 -11.85
CA GLU A 120 6.46 -7.34 -12.14
C GLU A 120 6.23 -8.73 -11.52
N HIS A 121 5.26 -8.86 -10.61
CA HIS A 121 5.06 -10.06 -9.79
C HIS A 121 3.63 -10.63 -9.80
N LEU A 122 2.62 -9.79 -10.08
CA LEU A 122 1.22 -10.17 -10.25
C LEU A 122 0.85 -10.22 -11.74
N ASP A 123 -0.19 -10.97 -12.07
CA ASP A 123 -0.66 -11.16 -13.46
C ASP A 123 -1.97 -10.39 -13.67
N PRO A 124 -1.98 -9.25 -14.40
CA PRO A 124 -3.18 -8.43 -14.62
C PRO A 124 -4.37 -9.15 -15.26
N ALA A 125 -4.13 -10.29 -15.92
CA ALA A 125 -5.18 -11.12 -16.50
C ALA A 125 -5.77 -12.13 -15.53
N LYS A 126 -5.11 -12.42 -14.40
CA LYS A 126 -5.56 -13.39 -13.38
C LYS A 126 -5.92 -12.71 -12.06
N ASP A 127 -5.11 -11.75 -11.64
CA ASP A 127 -5.31 -10.93 -10.46
C ASP A 127 -6.21 -9.75 -10.85
N ILE A 128 -7.46 -10.06 -11.22
CA ILE A 128 -8.38 -9.09 -11.81
C ILE A 128 -8.99 -8.18 -10.74
N ILE A 129 -9.40 -6.97 -11.13
CA ILE A 129 -10.27 -6.14 -10.28
C ILE A 129 -11.55 -6.93 -10.06
N THR A 130 -11.81 -7.31 -8.82
CA THR A 130 -12.78 -8.38 -8.50
C THR A 130 -14.22 -7.95 -8.75
N ALA A 131 -14.53 -6.68 -8.47
CA ALA A 131 -15.87 -6.13 -8.59
C ALA A 131 -16.04 -5.38 -9.93
N VAL A 132 -17.07 -5.73 -10.69
CA VAL A 132 -17.34 -5.13 -12.01
C VAL A 132 -17.76 -3.66 -11.94
N GLN A 133 -18.21 -3.20 -10.77
CA GLN A 133 -18.64 -1.84 -10.47
C GLN A 133 -17.51 -0.95 -9.97
N ASP A 134 -16.39 -1.53 -9.51
CA ASP A 134 -15.25 -0.76 -9.01
C ASP A 134 -14.58 -0.03 -10.19
N GLU A 135 -14.02 1.15 -9.91
CA GLU A 135 -13.37 1.97 -10.93
C GLU A 135 -12.06 1.35 -11.41
N ARG A 136 -11.66 1.69 -12.64
CA ARG A 136 -10.41 1.21 -13.25
C ARG A 136 -9.26 2.22 -13.16
N SER A 137 -9.41 3.28 -12.37
CA SER A 137 -8.34 4.25 -12.12
C SER A 137 -7.13 3.60 -11.46
N GLU A 138 -7.33 2.57 -10.63
CA GLU A 138 -6.29 1.74 -10.02
C GLU A 138 -6.57 0.25 -10.28
N TRP A 139 -5.50 -0.54 -10.43
CA TRP A 139 -5.60 -1.98 -10.61
C TRP A 139 -5.59 -2.71 -9.26
N THR A 140 -4.60 -2.46 -8.41
CA THR A 140 -4.36 -3.25 -7.19
C THR A 140 -4.95 -2.62 -5.92
N HIS A 141 -4.85 -1.31 -5.80
CA HIS A 141 -5.25 -0.52 -4.63
C HIS A 141 -4.78 -1.10 -3.30
N GLY A 142 -3.48 -0.95 -3.03
CA GLY A 142 -2.85 -1.37 -1.80
C GLY A 142 -3.36 -0.55 -0.62
N ASN A 143 -3.77 -1.21 0.46
CA ASN A 143 -4.32 -0.50 1.64
C ASN A 143 -3.58 -0.79 2.95
N ALA A 144 -2.66 -1.76 2.94
CA ALA A 144 -1.83 -2.07 4.09
C ALA A 144 -0.53 -2.76 3.65
N VAL A 145 0.54 -2.45 4.39
CA VAL A 145 1.83 -3.13 4.28
C VAL A 145 2.40 -3.35 5.68
N MET A 146 2.99 -4.51 5.93
CA MET A 146 3.62 -4.83 7.23
C MET A 146 4.88 -5.65 7.08
N GLU A 147 5.81 -5.46 8.00
CA GLU A 147 6.96 -6.34 8.20
C GLU A 147 6.59 -7.46 9.19
N LEU A 148 6.82 -8.70 8.79
CA LEU A 148 6.56 -9.89 9.61
C LEU A 148 7.76 -10.20 10.54
N PRO A 149 7.59 -11.07 11.55
CA PRO A 149 8.67 -11.51 12.44
C PRO A 149 9.93 -12.01 11.69
N ASP A 150 9.72 -12.74 10.59
CA ASP A 150 10.77 -13.31 9.73
C ASP A 150 11.42 -12.29 8.76
N GLY A 151 11.00 -11.01 8.78
CA GLY A 151 11.52 -9.95 7.92
C GLY A 151 10.92 -9.91 6.51
N ASN A 152 9.99 -10.82 6.21
CA ASN A 152 9.20 -10.78 4.98
C ASN A 152 8.08 -9.74 5.10
N LEU A 153 7.48 -9.40 3.95
CA LEU A 153 6.44 -8.38 3.89
C LEU A 153 5.08 -9.00 3.66
N LEU A 154 4.06 -8.47 4.31
CA LEU A 154 2.67 -8.78 4.05
C LEU A 154 2.00 -7.55 3.43
N VAL A 155 1.29 -7.73 2.32
CA VAL A 155 0.64 -6.65 1.59
C VAL A 155 -0.82 -7.03 1.31
N SER A 156 -1.71 -6.07 1.49
CA SER A 156 -3.14 -6.21 1.18
C SER A 156 -3.52 -5.30 0.01
N PHE A 157 -4.15 -5.89 -1.00
CA PHE A 157 -4.67 -5.24 -2.19
C PHE A 157 -6.19 -5.36 -2.18
N ARG A 158 -6.86 -4.22 -2.09
CA ARG A 158 -8.32 -4.14 -1.92
C ARG A 158 -9.03 -4.57 -3.20
N ASP A 159 -8.64 -4.00 -4.34
CA ASP A 159 -9.46 -4.05 -5.56
C ASP A 159 -9.39 -5.41 -6.24
N ILE A 160 -8.27 -6.11 -6.07
CA ILE A 160 -8.10 -7.51 -6.49
C ILE A 160 -8.41 -8.52 -5.37
N SER A 161 -8.93 -8.04 -4.23
CA SER A 161 -9.30 -8.85 -3.05
C SER A 161 -8.24 -9.89 -2.66
N THR A 162 -6.99 -9.45 -2.51
CA THR A 162 -5.84 -10.33 -2.37
C THR A 162 -4.87 -9.87 -1.27
N ILE A 163 -4.37 -10.82 -0.50
CA ILE A 163 -3.23 -10.66 0.40
C ILE A 163 -2.06 -11.50 -0.11
N ILE A 164 -0.86 -10.94 -0.11
CA ILE A 164 0.37 -11.64 -0.46
C ILE A 164 1.41 -11.55 0.65
N LYS A 165 2.23 -12.59 0.76
CA LYS A 165 3.50 -12.55 1.48
C LYS A 165 4.65 -12.50 0.50
N ILE A 166 5.51 -11.49 0.62
CA ILE A 166 6.68 -11.26 -0.23
C ILE A 166 7.95 -11.65 0.53
N GLU A 167 8.79 -12.48 -0.07
CA GLU A 167 10.17 -12.68 0.39
C GLU A 167 10.97 -11.41 0.12
N ARG A 168 11.29 -10.65 1.17
CA ARG A 168 11.87 -9.29 1.00
C ARG A 168 13.19 -9.28 0.24
N ARG A 169 14.02 -10.32 0.40
CA ARG A 169 15.34 -10.41 -0.23
C ARG A 169 15.25 -10.59 -1.76
N THR A 170 14.27 -11.33 -2.25
CA THR A 170 14.18 -11.71 -3.67
C THR A 170 13.03 -11.03 -4.39
N GLY A 171 12.07 -10.46 -3.66
CA GLY A 171 10.83 -9.91 -4.19
C GLY A 171 9.80 -10.99 -4.58
N GLN A 172 10.09 -12.28 -4.37
CA GLN A 172 9.18 -13.35 -4.76
C GLN A 172 7.95 -13.39 -3.86
N ILE A 173 6.79 -13.70 -4.44
CA ILE A 173 5.57 -13.98 -3.70
C ILE A 173 5.66 -15.41 -3.15
N LEU A 174 5.78 -15.55 -1.83
CA LEU A 174 5.86 -16.85 -1.15
C LEU A 174 4.51 -17.55 -1.11
N TRP A 175 3.45 -16.79 -0.88
CA TRP A 175 2.09 -17.26 -0.97
C TRP A 175 1.14 -16.09 -1.24
N LYS A 176 -0.03 -16.43 -1.76
CA LYS A 176 -1.13 -15.53 -2.05
C LYS A 176 -2.44 -16.13 -1.54
N MET A 177 -3.27 -15.32 -0.92
CA MET A 177 -4.66 -15.64 -0.57
C MET A 177 -5.57 -14.64 -1.30
N GLY A 178 -6.49 -15.13 -2.12
CA GLY A 178 -7.38 -14.31 -2.94
C GLY A 178 -8.87 -14.50 -2.60
N ALA A 179 -9.74 -13.96 -3.45
CA ALA A 179 -11.17 -14.20 -3.39
C ALA A 179 -11.55 -15.58 -3.98
N PRO A 180 -12.53 -16.30 -3.41
CA PRO A 180 -12.95 -16.26 -1.99
C PRO A 180 -11.88 -16.89 -1.06
N PRO A 181 -11.83 -16.54 0.24
CA PRO A 181 -12.87 -15.85 1.01
C PRO A 181 -12.56 -14.37 1.26
N LEU A 182 -11.69 -13.71 0.49
CA LEU A 182 -11.47 -12.27 0.62
C LEU A 182 -12.44 -11.45 -0.24
N SER A 183 -12.86 -10.29 0.23
CA SER A 183 -13.58 -9.30 -0.57
C SER A 183 -13.31 -7.89 -0.06
N GLY A 184 -12.48 -7.12 -0.78
CA GLY A 184 -12.15 -5.74 -0.43
C GLY A 184 -11.52 -5.56 0.96
N GLN A 185 -10.77 -6.57 1.43
CA GLN A 185 -10.25 -6.67 2.79
C GLN A 185 -9.25 -5.56 3.14
N HIS A 186 -9.12 -5.27 4.43
CA HIS A 186 -8.18 -4.31 5.02
C HIS A 186 -7.44 -4.89 6.22
N ALA A 187 -6.42 -4.14 6.65
CA ALA A 187 -5.75 -4.30 7.93
C ALA A 187 -5.38 -5.75 8.30
N PRO A 188 -4.67 -6.48 7.41
CA PRO A 188 -4.06 -7.72 7.86
C PRO A 188 -3.18 -7.39 9.05
N THR A 189 -3.24 -8.19 10.11
CA THR A 189 -2.52 -7.99 11.37
C THR A 189 -1.92 -9.31 11.81
N PRO A 190 -0.58 -9.44 11.94
CA PRO A 190 0.02 -10.69 12.34
C PRO A 190 -0.18 -10.88 13.84
N LEU A 191 -0.47 -12.12 14.25
CA LEU A 191 -0.69 -12.49 15.64
C LEU A 191 0.51 -13.31 16.17
N PRO A 192 0.72 -13.35 17.50
CA PRO A 192 1.82 -14.12 18.09
C PRO A 192 1.81 -15.63 17.83
N ASN A 193 0.68 -16.18 17.36
CA ASN A 193 0.50 -17.59 17.02
C ASN A 193 0.64 -17.86 15.51
N ASP A 194 1.32 -16.97 14.78
CA ASP A 194 1.54 -17.02 13.32
C ASP A 194 0.29 -16.93 12.44
N ASN A 195 -0.89 -16.74 13.04
CA ASN A 195 -2.10 -16.41 12.30
C ASN A 195 -2.11 -14.93 11.87
N ILE A 196 -2.93 -14.61 10.87
CA ILE A 196 -3.16 -13.25 10.40
C ILE A 196 -4.63 -12.93 10.61
N LEU A 197 -4.92 -11.92 11.44
CA LEU A 197 -6.25 -11.34 11.57
C LEU A 197 -6.49 -10.41 10.38
N ILE A 198 -7.64 -10.54 9.71
CA ILE A 198 -7.98 -9.76 8.52
C ILE A 198 -9.36 -9.14 8.73
N PHE A 199 -9.51 -7.86 8.43
CA PHE A 199 -10.82 -7.22 8.36
C PHE A 199 -11.37 -7.37 6.94
N ASP A 200 -12.27 -8.32 6.74
CA ASP A 200 -12.87 -8.60 5.45
C ASP A 200 -14.13 -7.73 5.25
N ASN A 201 -13.99 -6.65 4.48
CA ASN A 201 -15.04 -5.63 4.34
C ASN A 201 -16.31 -6.17 3.65
N GLY A 202 -16.17 -7.14 2.74
CA GLY A 202 -17.28 -7.71 1.99
C GLY A 202 -18.15 -6.69 1.25
N PRO A 203 -17.59 -5.65 0.59
CA PRO A 203 -18.39 -4.54 0.05
C PRO A 203 -19.43 -4.98 -0.98
N HIS A 204 -19.26 -6.17 -1.58
CA HIS A 204 -20.05 -6.67 -2.70
C HIS A 204 -20.50 -8.12 -2.52
N ARG A 205 -20.59 -8.60 -1.28
CA ARG A 205 -21.08 -9.96 -0.95
C ARG A 205 -22.58 -10.06 -0.85
#